data_AF-A0A7L3WTF2-F1
#
_entry.id   AF-A0A7L3WTF2-F1
#
_cell.length_a   1.000
_cell.length_b   1.000
_cell.length_c   1.000
_cell.angle_alpha   90.00
_cell.angle_beta   90.00
_cell.angle_gamma   90.00
#
_symmetry.space_group_name_H-M   'P 1'
#
loop_
_entity.id
_entity.type
_entity.pdbx_description
1 polymer ?
#
loop_
_entity_poly.entity_id
_entity_poly.type
_entity_poly.pdbx_seq_one_letter_code
_entity_poly.pdbx_strand_id
1 'polypeptide(L)'
;ENTSVFSGSVDGSLYLMKNHKEKLRMTMPMTLSFCYMALLWLREPMTLSDLLRFVVEGHIPYLNVFQHFPEKMRLCGLDLKIFCVESWPVYEEVHTKMLELAAFLDLPRFPDITDSCFLHPDMLCMKYLMEANLPDELHNWTCRVVRKICIGETDFLTLVPGNKSTRKVKYDVLAVAVIVVVLKLLFLLDDHYEWSLSDFAEERNKNNKEGGPYFEFKKWYKVIKCSLDMEQKKLDEERAKYLWRCDKPLFYSAGKKSKVLKRRQMVVNLQNQFGKLSGSLRPAEIPNPSSFQFSWSEENTDGSCFHGHSLKGVLQEKRGLLTAKNPDYWLCTLKLCNEQLCGHLAHYRELDFPQSYHFVLRLFSFLLRIQPSYIHDEVCAIEEKLFHKKLHNKPKHNTHIRK
;
A
#
# COMPACT_ATOMS: atom_id res chain seq x y z
N GLU A 1 -49.61 -6.51 -22.47
CA GLU A 1 -49.25 -5.83 -21.22
C GLU A 1 -48.22 -6.67 -20.49
N ASN A 2 -47.05 -6.12 -20.20
CA ASN A 2 -46.08 -6.65 -19.23
C ASN A 2 -45.32 -5.42 -18.75
N THR A 3 -45.89 -4.70 -17.78
CA THR A 3 -45.24 -3.59 -17.09
C THR A 3 -44.03 -4.16 -16.36
N SER A 4 -42.86 -4.12 -17.00
CA SER A 4 -41.60 -4.52 -16.36
C SER A 4 -41.39 -3.57 -15.19
N VAL A 5 -41.57 -4.08 -13.97
CA VAL A 5 -41.35 -3.34 -12.74
C VAL A 5 -39.88 -2.91 -12.74
N PHE A 6 -39.64 -1.61 -12.96
CA PHE A 6 -38.32 -1.03 -12.83
C PHE A 6 -37.90 -1.15 -11.38
N SER A 7 -36.75 -1.79 -11.12
CA SER A 7 -36.21 -1.89 -9.76
C SER A 7 -35.48 -0.59 -9.47
N GLY A 8 -36.14 0.28 -8.72
CA GLY A 8 -35.56 1.49 -8.15
C GLY A 8 -35.75 1.45 -6.64
N SER A 9 -34.68 1.67 -5.90
CA SER A 9 -34.69 1.75 -4.45
C SER A 9 -35.51 2.96 -4.01
N VAL A 10 -36.33 2.74 -2.99
CA VAL A 10 -37.15 3.78 -2.33
C VAL A 10 -36.25 4.88 -1.77
N ASP A 11 -34.99 4.57 -1.45
CA ASP A 11 -34.01 5.48 -0.87
C ASP A 11 -33.06 6.16 -1.87
N GLY A 12 -33.21 5.92 -3.18
CA GLY A 12 -32.30 6.46 -4.19
C GLY A 12 -32.18 8.00 -4.15
N SER A 13 -33.25 8.70 -3.79
CA SER A 13 -33.27 10.15 -3.58
C SER A 13 -32.42 10.62 -2.40
N LEU A 14 -32.26 9.78 -1.37
CA LEU A 14 -31.46 10.10 -0.20
C LEU A 14 -29.98 10.22 -0.57
N TYR A 15 -29.48 9.48 -1.56
CA TYR A 15 -28.10 9.57 -2.07
C TYR A 15 -27.72 10.94 -2.67
N LEU A 16 -28.69 11.81 -2.97
CA LEU A 16 -28.46 13.19 -3.40
C LEU A 16 -28.34 14.18 -2.24
N MET A 17 -28.95 13.88 -1.09
CA MET A 17 -28.96 14.77 0.06
C MET A 17 -27.67 14.61 0.85
N LYS A 18 -26.83 15.64 0.80
CA LYS A 18 -25.53 15.73 1.50
C LYS A 18 -25.64 16.08 2.99
N ASN A 19 -26.84 16.32 3.54
CA ASN A 19 -26.99 16.83 4.90
C ASN A 19 -27.50 15.80 5.92
N HIS A 20 -26.60 15.58 6.88
CA HIS A 20 -26.73 15.38 8.33
C HIS A 20 -27.48 14.16 8.92
N LYS A 21 -26.67 13.40 9.67
CA LYS A 21 -26.97 12.36 10.68
C LYS A 21 -27.42 10.99 10.13
N GLU A 22 -26.49 10.05 10.26
CA GLU A 22 -26.72 8.61 10.43
C GLU A 22 -27.49 7.89 9.32
N LYS A 23 -26.72 7.36 8.36
CA LYS A 23 -26.85 5.98 7.87
C LYS A 23 -25.64 5.71 6.98
N LEU A 24 -24.81 4.74 7.34
CA LEU A 24 -23.87 4.15 6.38
C LEU A 24 -24.68 3.70 5.17
N ARG A 25 -24.26 4.11 3.98
CA ARG A 25 -24.93 3.77 2.73
C ARG A 25 -24.06 2.86 1.90
N MET A 26 -24.71 1.94 1.20
CA MET A 26 -24.02 1.06 0.28
C MET A 26 -23.58 1.85 -0.96
N THR A 27 -22.28 1.93 -1.12
CA THR A 27 -21.58 2.42 -2.31
C THR A 27 -20.64 1.34 -2.79
N MET A 28 -20.09 1.42 -4.00
CA MET A 28 -19.07 0.45 -4.43
C MET A 28 -17.83 0.41 -3.51
N PRO A 29 -17.29 1.55 -3.01
CA PRO A 29 -16.29 1.52 -1.95
C PRO A 29 -16.76 0.77 -0.69
N MET A 30 -18.02 0.93 -0.29
CA MET A 30 -18.60 0.20 0.85
C MET A 30 -18.65 -1.31 0.59
N THR A 31 -19.01 -1.72 -0.64
CA THR A 31 -19.01 -3.13 -1.03
C THR A 31 -17.61 -3.73 -0.93
N LEU A 32 -16.57 -3.05 -1.43
CA LEU A 32 -15.18 -3.49 -1.25
C LEU A 32 -14.78 -3.53 0.21
N SER A 33 -15.23 -2.56 1.01
CA SER A 33 -14.98 -2.50 2.45
C SER A 33 -15.58 -3.71 3.17
N PHE A 34 -16.81 -4.09 2.80
CA PHE A 34 -17.49 -5.29 3.30
C PHE A 34 -16.73 -6.57 2.90
N CYS A 35 -16.27 -6.68 1.66
CA CYS A 35 -15.43 -7.80 1.22
C CYS A 35 -14.12 -7.87 2.01
N TYR A 36 -13.42 -6.74 2.19
CA TYR A 36 -12.18 -6.69 2.97
C TYR A 36 -12.40 -7.08 4.43
N MET A 37 -13.49 -6.59 5.03
CA MET A 37 -13.89 -6.97 6.38
C MET A 37 -14.11 -8.48 6.51
N ALA A 38 -14.78 -9.11 5.53
CA ALA A 38 -14.97 -10.55 5.52
C ALA A 38 -13.65 -11.33 5.39
N LEU A 39 -12.71 -10.84 4.58
CA LEU A 39 -11.37 -11.43 4.45
C LEU A 39 -10.59 -11.37 5.77
N LEU A 40 -10.66 -10.24 6.48
CA LEU A 40 -10.08 -10.10 7.81
C LEU A 40 -10.71 -11.06 8.81
N TRP A 41 -12.05 -11.20 8.78
CA TRP A 41 -12.77 -12.12 9.64
C TRP A 41 -12.37 -13.58 9.40
N LEU A 42 -12.18 -13.96 8.14
CA LEU A 42 -11.75 -15.31 7.76
C LEU A 42 -10.24 -15.54 7.90
N ARG A 43 -9.45 -14.47 8.12
CA ARG A 43 -7.98 -14.48 8.12
C ARG A 43 -7.39 -15.00 6.81
N GLU A 44 -8.04 -14.67 5.69
CA GLU A 44 -7.56 -15.03 4.36
C GLU A 44 -6.22 -14.34 4.03
N PRO A 45 -5.32 -14.98 3.26
CA PRO A 45 -4.00 -14.47 2.97
C PRO A 45 -4.02 -13.37 1.89
N MET A 46 -4.77 -12.29 2.12
CA MET A 46 -4.91 -11.17 1.19
C MET A 46 -4.94 -9.83 1.92
N THR A 47 -4.10 -8.88 1.48
CA THR A 47 -4.06 -7.52 2.04
C THR A 47 -5.10 -6.61 1.38
N LEU A 48 -5.31 -5.40 1.94
CA LEU A 48 -6.17 -4.41 1.30
C LEU A 48 -5.55 -3.96 -0.03
N SER A 49 -4.25 -3.70 -0.08
CA SER A 49 -3.56 -3.37 -1.33
C SER A 49 -3.74 -4.44 -2.41
N ASP A 50 -3.71 -5.74 -2.06
CA ASP A 50 -3.97 -6.83 -3.01
C ASP A 50 -5.41 -6.78 -3.56
N LEU A 51 -6.40 -6.61 -2.68
CA LEU A 51 -7.81 -6.51 -3.08
C LEU A 51 -8.04 -5.33 -4.04
N LEU A 52 -7.47 -4.17 -3.73
CA LEU A 52 -7.62 -2.98 -4.58
C LEU A 52 -6.86 -3.14 -5.91
N ARG A 53 -5.72 -3.81 -5.91
CA ARG A 53 -4.99 -4.12 -7.13
C ARG A 53 -5.78 -5.07 -8.03
N PHE A 54 -6.45 -6.09 -7.48
CA PHE A 54 -7.35 -6.97 -8.24
C PHE A 54 -8.53 -6.22 -8.88
N VAL A 55 -8.97 -5.12 -8.28
CA VAL A 55 -9.92 -4.23 -8.95
C VAL A 55 -9.27 -3.54 -10.16
N VAL A 56 -8.06 -2.99 -9.99
CA VAL A 56 -7.32 -2.30 -11.06
C VAL A 56 -6.99 -3.22 -12.23
N GLU A 57 -6.58 -4.45 -11.94
CA GLU A 57 -6.26 -5.49 -12.92
C GLU A 57 -7.51 -6.09 -13.59
N GLY A 58 -8.72 -5.72 -13.15
CA GLY A 58 -9.98 -6.15 -13.76
C GLY A 58 -10.49 -7.52 -13.29
N HIS A 59 -9.88 -8.11 -12.26
CA HIS A 59 -10.35 -9.35 -11.63
C HIS A 59 -11.64 -9.17 -10.85
N ILE A 60 -11.83 -7.98 -10.26
CA ILE A 60 -13.02 -7.66 -9.46
C ILE A 60 -13.82 -6.57 -10.19
N PRO A 61 -15.06 -6.85 -10.59
CA PRO A 61 -15.88 -5.88 -11.31
C PRO A 61 -16.29 -4.74 -10.36
N TYR A 62 -15.77 -3.55 -10.63
CA TYR A 62 -15.98 -2.36 -9.80
C TYR A 62 -16.38 -1.15 -10.64
N LEU A 63 -15.60 -0.86 -11.68
CA LEU A 63 -15.89 0.21 -12.63
C LEU A 63 -17.09 -0.16 -13.49
N ASN A 64 -18.07 0.74 -13.58
CA ASN A 64 -19.27 0.55 -14.38
C ASN A 64 -19.91 -0.85 -14.23
N VAL A 65 -19.98 -1.39 -13.01
CA VAL A 65 -20.41 -2.78 -12.74
C VAL A 65 -21.78 -3.13 -13.31
N PHE A 66 -22.64 -2.13 -13.52
CA PHE A 66 -23.95 -2.30 -14.13
C PHE A 66 -23.90 -2.97 -15.52
N GLN A 67 -22.78 -2.91 -16.23
CA GLN A 67 -22.61 -3.55 -17.53
C GLN A 67 -22.65 -5.08 -17.43
N HIS A 68 -22.28 -5.63 -16.27
CA HIS A 68 -22.26 -7.06 -15.98
C HIS A 68 -23.59 -7.57 -15.40
N PHE A 69 -24.56 -6.70 -15.15
CA PHE A 69 -25.84 -7.12 -14.60
C PHE A 69 -26.68 -7.91 -15.62
N PRO A 70 -27.42 -8.92 -15.16
CA PRO A 70 -28.30 -9.69 -16.03
C PRO A 70 -29.37 -8.79 -16.63
N GLU A 71 -29.84 -9.10 -17.84
CA GLU A 71 -30.80 -8.24 -18.57
C GLU A 71 -32.11 -8.00 -17.83
N LYS A 72 -32.45 -8.91 -16.92
CA LYS A 72 -33.63 -8.82 -16.04
C LYS A 72 -33.47 -7.71 -14.97
N MET A 73 -32.24 -7.37 -14.60
CA MET A 73 -31.94 -6.33 -13.61
C MET A 73 -31.87 -4.97 -14.30
N ARG A 74 -33.03 -4.39 -14.54
CA ARG A 74 -33.17 -3.05 -15.14
C ARG A 74 -33.13 -1.99 -14.04
N LEU A 75 -31.94 -1.45 -13.81
CA LEU A 75 -31.75 -0.32 -12.90
C LEU A 75 -32.35 0.96 -13.47
N CYS A 76 -32.96 1.76 -12.62
CA CYS A 76 -33.51 3.07 -12.96
C CYS A 76 -33.28 4.08 -11.84
N GLY A 77 -33.44 5.36 -12.16
CA GLY A 77 -33.36 6.42 -11.16
C GLY A 77 -31.94 6.66 -10.64
N LEU A 78 -31.80 6.84 -9.33
CA LEU A 78 -30.57 7.31 -8.71
C LEU A 78 -29.62 6.18 -8.30
N ASP A 79 -30.10 4.95 -8.19
CA ASP A 79 -29.28 3.77 -7.85
C ASP A 79 -28.25 3.47 -8.93
N LEU A 80 -28.55 3.86 -10.19
CA LEU A 80 -27.59 3.83 -11.29
C LEU A 80 -26.27 4.51 -10.91
N LYS A 81 -26.30 5.59 -10.11
CA LYS A 81 -25.09 6.30 -9.69
C LYS A 81 -24.21 5.48 -8.75
N ILE A 82 -24.79 4.54 -8.01
CA ILE A 82 -24.04 3.66 -7.12
C ILE A 82 -23.15 2.75 -7.97
N PHE A 83 -23.70 2.22 -9.07
CA PHE A 83 -23.04 1.23 -9.92
C PHE A 83 -22.27 1.83 -11.11
N CYS A 84 -22.49 3.11 -11.44
CA CYS A 84 -21.73 3.88 -12.43
C CYS A 84 -20.48 4.52 -11.80
N VAL A 85 -19.54 3.70 -11.37
CA VAL A 85 -18.25 4.19 -10.84
C VAL A 85 -17.26 4.42 -11.97
N GLU A 86 -16.74 5.64 -12.03
CA GLU A 86 -15.79 6.12 -13.06
C GLU A 86 -14.42 6.47 -12.45
N SER A 87 -14.10 5.95 -11.26
CA SER A 87 -12.82 6.17 -10.57
C SER A 87 -12.36 4.92 -9.86
N TRP A 88 -11.04 4.67 -9.82
CA TRP A 88 -10.47 3.56 -9.07
C TRP A 88 -10.71 3.70 -7.56
N PRO A 89 -10.80 2.59 -6.81
CA PRO A 89 -10.98 2.65 -5.36
C PRO A 89 -9.73 3.22 -4.68
N VAL A 90 -9.94 4.01 -3.62
CA VAL A 90 -8.87 4.63 -2.84
C VAL A 90 -8.68 3.86 -1.53
N TYR A 91 -7.44 3.53 -1.20
CA TYR A 91 -7.08 2.76 -0.01
C TYR A 91 -7.71 3.30 1.28
N GLU A 92 -7.49 4.58 1.57
CA GLU A 92 -8.02 5.21 2.80
C GLU A 92 -9.54 5.22 2.86
N GLU A 93 -10.21 5.41 1.72
CA GLU A 93 -11.66 5.42 1.66
C GLU A 93 -12.22 4.05 2.03
N VAL A 94 -11.68 2.98 1.44
CA VAL A 94 -12.12 1.60 1.70
C VAL A 94 -11.77 1.18 3.13
N HIS A 95 -10.57 1.49 3.60
CA HIS A 95 -10.17 1.17 4.97
C HIS A 95 -11.04 1.89 6.01
N THR A 96 -11.30 3.19 5.82
CA THR A 96 -12.15 3.98 6.74
C THR A 96 -13.59 3.46 6.76
N LYS A 97 -14.15 3.19 5.59
CA LYS A 97 -15.50 2.63 5.47
C LYS A 97 -15.62 1.24 6.09
N MET A 98 -14.58 0.42 5.99
CA MET A 98 -14.54 -0.90 6.67
C MET A 98 -14.67 -0.73 8.18
N LEU A 99 -13.95 0.21 8.78
CA LEU A 99 -14.00 0.47 10.21
C LEU A 99 -15.36 1.04 10.64
N GLU A 100 -15.91 1.99 9.87
CA GLU A 100 -17.23 2.55 10.11
C GLU A 100 -18.33 1.47 10.04
N LEU A 101 -18.23 0.59 9.04
CA LEU A 101 -19.16 -0.52 8.83
C LEU A 101 -19.08 -1.54 9.96
N ALA A 102 -17.88 -1.95 10.37
CA ALA A 102 -17.70 -2.89 11.48
C ALA A 102 -18.28 -2.33 12.80
N ALA A 103 -18.08 -1.03 13.06
CA ALA A 103 -18.65 -0.36 14.22
C ALA A 103 -20.17 -0.23 14.14
N PHE A 104 -20.72 0.06 12.95
CA PHE A 104 -22.17 0.18 12.74
C PHE A 104 -22.92 -1.14 12.87
N LEU A 105 -22.29 -2.23 12.44
CA LEU A 105 -22.82 -3.58 12.59
C LEU A 105 -22.64 -4.13 14.02
N ASP A 106 -21.99 -3.37 14.91
CA ASP A 106 -21.66 -3.78 16.28
C ASP A 106 -20.96 -5.15 16.32
N LEU A 107 -20.00 -5.34 15.38
CA LEU A 107 -19.28 -6.60 15.28
C LEU A 107 -18.39 -6.80 16.52
N PRO A 108 -18.28 -8.04 17.02
CA PRO A 108 -17.39 -8.34 18.11
C PRO A 108 -15.93 -8.18 17.67
N ARG A 109 -15.01 -8.34 18.63
CA ARG A 109 -13.58 -8.49 18.33
C ARG A 109 -13.38 -9.56 17.25
N PHE A 110 -12.57 -9.23 16.25
CA PHE A 110 -12.24 -10.14 15.17
C PHE A 110 -11.36 -11.30 15.67
N PRO A 111 -11.26 -12.42 14.94
CA PRO A 111 -10.35 -13.50 15.29
C PRO A 111 -8.91 -12.99 15.43
N ASP A 112 -8.19 -13.50 16.45
CA ASP A 112 -6.85 -13.02 16.76
C ASP A 112 -5.88 -13.27 15.59
N ILE A 113 -5.04 -12.26 15.34
CA ILE A 113 -3.93 -12.32 14.38
C ILE A 113 -2.67 -12.75 15.14
N THR A 114 -2.31 -14.01 14.99
CA THR A 114 -1.11 -14.63 15.57
C THR A 114 0.07 -14.59 14.61
N ASP A 115 1.25 -14.95 15.08
CA ASP A 115 2.50 -15.09 14.31
C ASP A 115 2.39 -15.98 13.06
N SER A 116 1.53 -17.00 13.10
CA SER A 116 1.23 -17.88 11.97
C SER A 116 0.29 -17.30 10.91
N CYS A 117 -0.39 -16.18 11.20
CA CYS A 117 -1.33 -15.56 10.28
C CYS A 117 -0.60 -14.77 9.19
N PHE A 118 -1.09 -14.83 7.96
CA PHE A 118 -0.50 -14.09 6.83
C PHE A 118 -0.42 -12.57 7.07
N LEU A 119 -1.41 -12.00 7.77
CA LEU A 119 -1.47 -10.56 8.08
C LEU A 119 -0.51 -10.14 9.21
N HIS A 120 0.16 -11.08 9.85
CA HIS A 120 1.16 -10.77 10.86
C HIS A 120 2.34 -10.02 10.21
N PRO A 121 2.90 -8.98 10.85
CA PRO A 121 3.97 -8.17 10.27
C PRO A 121 5.21 -8.98 9.88
N ASP A 122 5.53 -10.08 10.59
CA ASP A 122 6.65 -10.94 10.19
C ASP A 122 6.41 -11.58 8.81
N MET A 123 5.24 -12.19 8.59
CA MET A 123 4.88 -12.81 7.32
C MET A 123 4.80 -11.78 6.17
N LEU A 124 4.18 -10.62 6.43
CA LEU A 124 4.10 -9.55 5.45
C LEU A 124 5.46 -8.91 5.15
N CYS A 125 6.34 -8.77 6.15
CA CYS A 125 7.70 -8.30 5.91
C CYS A 125 8.42 -9.24 4.94
N MET A 126 8.31 -10.56 5.12
CA MET A 126 8.88 -11.52 4.17
C MET A 126 8.32 -11.31 2.77
N LYS A 127 6.98 -11.23 2.61
CA LYS A 127 6.33 -10.97 1.31
C LYS A 127 6.95 -9.76 0.62
N TYR A 128 7.02 -8.62 1.31
CA TYR A 128 7.48 -7.37 0.70
C TYR A 128 8.99 -7.31 0.51
N LEU A 129 9.80 -8.01 1.32
CA LEU A 129 11.23 -8.20 1.05
C LEU A 129 11.45 -8.98 -0.25
N MET A 130 10.71 -10.08 -0.43
CA MET A 130 10.76 -10.89 -1.65
C MET A 130 10.32 -10.07 -2.87
N GLU A 131 9.20 -9.34 -2.76
CA GLU A 131 8.64 -8.51 -3.84
C GLU A 131 9.57 -7.33 -4.21
N ALA A 132 10.22 -6.70 -3.23
CA ALA A 132 11.19 -5.63 -3.42
C ALA A 132 12.61 -6.12 -3.80
N ASN A 133 12.79 -7.43 -4.03
CA ASN A 133 14.07 -8.05 -4.34
C ASN A 133 15.17 -7.70 -3.33
N LEU A 134 14.81 -7.67 -2.05
CA LEU A 134 15.73 -7.39 -0.96
C LEU A 134 16.23 -8.72 -0.35
N PRO A 135 17.43 -8.74 0.27
CA PRO A 135 17.93 -9.94 0.93
C PRO A 135 16.97 -10.48 1.99
N ASP A 136 16.73 -11.78 1.96
CA ASP A 136 15.93 -12.52 2.94
C ASP A 136 16.54 -12.44 4.36
N GLU A 137 17.87 -12.30 4.48
CA GLU A 137 18.54 -12.04 5.76
C GLU A 137 18.00 -10.79 6.50
N LEU A 138 17.40 -9.82 5.78
CA LEU A 138 16.76 -8.64 6.40
C LEU A 138 15.55 -9.00 7.26
N HIS A 139 14.89 -10.12 7.00
CA HIS A 139 13.73 -10.57 7.76
C HIS A 139 14.04 -10.75 9.25
N ASN A 140 15.24 -11.23 9.57
CA ASN A 140 15.67 -11.36 10.97
C ASN A 140 15.69 -10.00 11.69
N TRP A 141 15.99 -8.92 10.96
CA TRP A 141 15.99 -7.57 11.50
C TRP A 141 14.59 -6.99 11.61
N THR A 142 13.70 -7.26 10.65
CA THR A 142 12.29 -6.84 10.73
C THR A 142 11.62 -7.48 11.94
N CYS A 143 11.78 -8.79 12.16
CA CYS A 143 11.27 -9.49 13.35
C CYS A 143 11.81 -8.90 14.66
N ARG A 144 13.11 -8.54 14.70
CA ARG A 144 13.71 -7.91 15.88
C ARG A 144 13.08 -6.54 16.17
N VAL A 145 12.81 -5.74 15.14
CA VAL A 145 12.12 -4.45 15.30
C VAL A 145 10.70 -4.69 15.79
N VAL A 146 9.92 -5.54 15.11
CA VAL A 146 8.53 -5.90 15.47
C VAL A 146 8.41 -6.28 16.95
N ARG A 147 9.28 -7.21 17.41
CA ARG A 147 9.31 -7.66 18.81
C ARG A 147 9.70 -6.56 19.78
N LYS A 148 10.66 -5.70 19.40
CA LYS A 148 11.17 -4.64 20.29
C LYS A 148 10.16 -3.53 20.56
N ILE A 149 9.29 -3.23 19.60
CA ILE A 149 8.24 -2.20 19.74
C ILE A 149 6.84 -2.79 19.99
N CYS A 150 6.75 -4.11 20.18
CA CYS A 150 5.52 -4.84 20.52
C CYS A 150 4.36 -4.58 19.53
N ILE A 151 4.66 -4.48 18.24
CA ILE A 151 3.63 -4.34 17.19
C ILE A 151 3.19 -5.68 16.58
N GLY A 152 3.82 -6.78 16.98
CA GLY A 152 3.41 -8.14 16.63
C GLY A 152 2.42 -8.76 17.62
N GLU A 153 2.10 -8.06 18.71
CA GLU A 153 1.20 -8.59 19.74
C GLU A 153 -0.24 -8.67 19.22
N THR A 154 -0.97 -9.72 19.60
CA THR A 154 -2.35 -9.98 19.16
C THR A 154 -3.28 -8.82 19.48
N ASP A 155 -3.13 -8.19 20.64
CA ASP A 155 -3.92 -7.03 21.06
C ASP A 155 -3.65 -5.76 20.25
N PHE A 156 -2.45 -5.65 19.68
CA PHE A 156 -2.10 -4.55 18.80
C PHE A 156 -2.69 -4.77 17.41
N LEU A 157 -2.64 -6.01 16.90
CA LEU A 157 -3.02 -6.35 15.53
C LEU A 157 -4.52 -6.59 15.35
N THR A 158 -5.21 -7.12 16.36
CA THR A 158 -6.59 -7.59 16.17
C THR A 158 -7.59 -6.44 16.17
N LEU A 159 -8.45 -6.40 15.15
CA LEU A 159 -9.48 -5.39 15.02
C LEU A 159 -10.54 -5.56 16.12
N VAL A 160 -10.75 -4.50 16.90
CA VAL A 160 -11.84 -4.37 17.88
C VAL A 160 -12.76 -3.23 17.43
N PRO A 161 -13.88 -3.52 16.74
CA PRO A 161 -14.82 -2.50 16.30
C PRO A 161 -15.36 -1.67 17.47
N GLY A 162 -15.66 -0.39 17.22
CA GLY A 162 -16.24 0.52 18.22
C GLY A 162 -15.27 1.03 19.29
N ASN A 163 -14.11 0.39 19.48
CA ASN A 163 -13.12 0.86 20.43
C ASN A 163 -12.27 2.00 19.82
N LYS A 164 -12.42 3.21 20.39
CA LYS A 164 -11.67 4.39 19.95
C LYS A 164 -10.19 4.36 20.38
N SER A 165 -9.84 3.56 21.39
CA SER A 165 -8.47 3.46 21.89
C SER A 165 -7.62 2.44 21.14
N THR A 166 -8.22 1.52 20.38
CA THR A 166 -7.49 0.54 19.59
C THR A 166 -6.96 1.17 18.32
N ARG A 167 -5.67 0.95 18.05
CA ARG A 167 -5.04 1.43 16.82
C ARG A 167 -5.70 0.76 15.62
N LYS A 168 -6.01 1.56 14.61
CA LYS A 168 -6.55 1.09 13.33
C LYS A 168 -5.40 0.62 12.45
N VAL A 169 -5.07 -0.67 12.52
CA VAL A 169 -3.88 -1.22 11.86
C VAL A 169 -4.10 -1.37 10.35
N LYS A 170 -3.19 -0.78 9.57
CA LYS A 170 -3.03 -0.98 8.14
C LYS A 170 -1.88 -1.96 7.93
N TYR A 171 -2.18 -3.26 7.82
CA TYR A 171 -1.18 -4.33 7.95
C TYR A 171 -0.03 -4.25 6.93
N ASP A 172 -0.38 -3.97 5.68
CA ASP A 172 0.57 -3.80 4.57
C ASP A 172 1.46 -2.57 4.75
N VAL A 173 0.87 -1.42 5.11
CA VAL A 173 1.60 -0.18 5.41
C VAL A 173 2.55 -0.37 6.60
N LEU A 174 2.08 -1.04 7.66
CA LEU A 174 2.87 -1.35 8.84
C LEU A 174 4.10 -2.20 8.49
N ALA A 175 3.91 -3.30 7.74
CA ALA A 175 4.98 -4.21 7.36
C ALA A 175 6.04 -3.50 6.50
N VAL A 176 5.61 -2.74 5.49
CA VAL A 176 6.51 -1.92 4.67
C VAL A 176 7.27 -0.91 5.52
N ALA A 177 6.59 -0.20 6.43
CA ALA A 177 7.24 0.79 7.28
C ALA A 177 8.32 0.16 8.19
N VAL A 178 8.09 -1.07 8.69
CA VAL A 178 9.12 -1.85 9.41
C VAL A 178 10.33 -2.12 8.51
N ILE A 179 10.13 -2.55 7.26
CA ILE A 179 11.23 -2.77 6.31
C ILE A 179 12.01 -1.47 6.09
N VAL A 180 11.32 -0.34 5.86
CA VAL A 180 11.96 0.96 5.66
C VAL A 180 12.81 1.34 6.88
N VAL A 181 12.30 1.15 8.10
CA VAL A 181 13.07 1.42 9.33
C VAL A 181 14.30 0.51 9.44
N VAL A 182 14.19 -0.76 9.07
CA VAL A 182 15.34 -1.69 9.03
C VAL A 182 16.37 -1.26 8.01
N LEU A 183 15.94 -0.84 6.82
CA LEU A 183 16.86 -0.31 5.80
C LEU A 183 17.57 0.95 6.31
N LYS A 184 16.87 1.87 6.98
CA LYS A 184 17.50 3.02 7.65
C LYS A 184 18.49 2.59 8.74
N LEU A 185 18.16 1.58 9.55
CA LEU A 185 19.06 1.10 10.62
C LEU A 185 20.36 0.54 10.06
N LEU A 186 20.30 -0.19 8.94
CA LEU A 186 21.45 -0.89 8.38
C LEU A 186 22.24 -0.03 7.38
N PHE A 187 21.54 0.71 6.52
CA PHE A 187 22.11 1.44 5.39
C PHE A 187 22.06 2.96 5.55
N LEU A 188 21.44 3.47 6.61
CA LEU A 188 21.21 4.90 6.89
C LEU A 188 20.27 5.59 5.90
N LEU A 189 20.36 5.30 4.59
CA LEU A 189 19.57 5.92 3.52
C LEU A 189 19.73 7.44 3.51
N ASP A 190 20.98 7.92 3.52
CA ASP A 190 21.36 9.34 3.60
C ASP A 190 22.07 9.85 2.34
N ASP A 191 21.97 9.12 1.23
CA ASP A 191 22.65 9.38 -0.05
C ASP A 191 24.18 9.21 -0.02
N HIS A 192 24.75 8.76 1.10
CA HIS A 192 26.20 8.64 1.26
C HIS A 192 26.63 7.28 1.80
N TYR A 193 26.09 6.87 2.94
CA TYR A 193 26.54 5.69 3.66
C TYR A 193 26.17 4.40 2.93
N GLU A 194 24.96 4.30 2.39
CA GLU A 194 24.52 3.13 1.62
C GLU A 194 25.35 2.93 0.34
N TRP A 195 25.79 4.02 -0.29
CA TRP A 195 26.63 3.99 -1.48
C TRP A 195 28.05 3.55 -1.12
N SER A 196 28.59 4.09 -0.03
CA SER A 196 29.91 3.71 0.49
C SER A 196 29.96 2.24 0.91
N LEU A 197 28.91 1.73 1.56
CA LEU A 197 28.76 0.31 1.88
C LEU A 197 28.67 -0.56 0.64
N SER A 198 28.01 -0.07 -0.41
CA SER A 198 27.91 -0.79 -1.68
C SER A 198 29.26 -0.90 -2.37
N ASP A 199 30.06 0.17 -2.42
CA ASP A 199 31.40 0.13 -3.02
C ASP A 199 32.32 -0.81 -2.22
N PHE A 200 32.17 -0.87 -0.88
CA PHE A 200 32.85 -1.86 -0.05
C PHE A 200 32.40 -3.30 -0.34
N ALA A 201 31.09 -3.53 -0.52
CA ALA A 201 30.54 -4.85 -0.83
C ALA A 201 31.01 -5.34 -2.22
N GLU A 202 31.03 -4.45 -3.21
CA GLU A 202 31.54 -4.74 -4.56
C GLU A 202 33.00 -5.25 -4.51
N GLU A 203 33.86 -4.57 -3.75
CA GLU A 203 35.26 -4.97 -3.62
C GLU A 203 35.44 -6.31 -2.89
N ARG A 204 34.58 -6.60 -1.91
CA ARG A 204 34.56 -7.92 -1.25
C ARG A 204 34.06 -9.02 -2.17
N ASN A 205 33.06 -8.73 -3.01
CA ASN A 205 32.50 -9.68 -3.96
C ASN A 205 33.51 -10.10 -5.03
N LYS A 206 34.40 -9.21 -5.48
CA LYS A 206 35.50 -9.55 -6.39
C LYS A 206 36.46 -10.60 -5.81
N ASN A 207 36.65 -10.57 -4.49
CA ASN A 207 37.62 -11.39 -3.77
C ASN A 207 37.00 -12.64 -3.12
N ASN A 208 35.68 -12.77 -3.11
CA ASN A 208 34.96 -13.85 -2.44
C ASN A 208 34.82 -15.06 -3.39
N LYS A 209 35.36 -16.22 -2.99
CA LYS A 209 35.33 -17.46 -3.79
C LYS A 209 34.44 -18.57 -3.21
N GLU A 210 34.00 -18.46 -1.96
CA GLU A 210 33.41 -19.59 -1.23
C GLU A 210 32.11 -19.25 -0.46
N GLY A 211 31.66 -17.99 -0.44
CA GLY A 211 30.39 -17.59 0.18
C GLY A 211 29.44 -16.85 -0.77
N GLY A 212 28.16 -16.77 -0.40
CA GLY A 212 27.17 -15.95 -1.12
C GLY A 212 27.60 -14.48 -1.24
N PRO A 213 27.21 -13.79 -2.33
CA PRO A 213 27.62 -12.42 -2.59
C PRO A 213 27.09 -11.49 -1.48
N TYR A 214 27.87 -10.48 -1.14
CA TYR A 214 27.45 -9.43 -0.22
C TYR A 214 26.43 -8.56 -0.93
N PHE A 215 25.44 -8.07 -0.19
CA PHE A 215 24.43 -7.20 -0.76
C PHE A 215 25.02 -5.84 -1.18
N GLU A 216 24.83 -5.49 -2.45
CA GLU A 216 25.29 -4.23 -3.05
C GLU A 216 24.09 -3.31 -3.30
N PHE A 217 23.86 -2.35 -2.39
CA PHE A 217 22.71 -1.43 -2.47
C PHE A 217 22.63 -0.69 -3.81
N LYS A 218 23.77 -0.27 -4.36
CA LYS A 218 23.87 0.44 -5.65
C LYS A 218 23.43 -0.42 -6.83
N LYS A 219 23.78 -1.72 -6.80
CA LYS A 219 23.36 -2.67 -7.84
C LYS A 219 21.86 -2.96 -7.72
N TRP A 220 21.38 -3.19 -6.50
CA TRP A 220 19.95 -3.36 -6.20
C TRP A 220 19.12 -2.17 -6.65
N TYR A 221 19.52 -0.95 -6.29
CA TYR A 221 18.86 0.28 -6.70
C TYR A 221 18.71 0.38 -8.22
N LYS A 222 19.77 0.08 -8.98
CA LYS A 222 19.73 0.12 -10.45
C LYS A 222 18.74 -0.89 -11.03
N VAL A 223 18.77 -2.14 -10.54
CA VAL A 223 17.87 -3.20 -11.01
C VAL A 223 16.42 -2.84 -10.71
N ILE A 224 16.12 -2.48 -9.45
CA ILE A 224 14.76 -2.14 -9.05
C ILE A 224 14.26 -0.88 -9.74
N LYS A 225 15.11 0.14 -9.91
CA LYS A 225 14.71 1.38 -10.61
C LYS A 225 14.31 1.09 -12.05
N CYS A 226 15.09 0.30 -12.78
CA CYS A 226 14.76 -0.10 -14.14
C CYS A 226 13.41 -0.84 -14.18
N SER A 227 13.21 -1.85 -13.32
CA SER A 227 11.96 -2.61 -13.27
C SER A 227 10.76 -1.76 -12.87
N LEU A 228 10.93 -0.87 -11.89
CA LEU A 228 9.91 0.06 -11.43
C LEU A 228 9.50 1.04 -12.53
N ASP A 229 10.46 1.62 -13.25
CA ASP A 229 10.18 2.57 -14.34
C ASP A 229 9.46 1.87 -15.51
N MET A 230 9.83 0.62 -15.83
CA MET A 230 9.12 -0.18 -16.84
C MET A 230 7.68 -0.50 -16.44
N GLU A 231 7.46 -1.02 -15.23
CA GLU A 231 6.11 -1.36 -14.77
C GLU A 231 5.24 -0.12 -14.58
N GLN A 232 5.79 0.99 -14.07
CA GLN A 232 5.08 2.27 -14.00
C GLN A 232 4.62 2.72 -15.39
N LYS A 233 5.50 2.66 -16.40
CA LYS A 233 5.13 2.99 -17.77
C LYS A 233 4.03 2.08 -18.30
N LYS A 234 4.12 0.77 -18.07
CA LYS A 234 3.10 -0.20 -18.48
C LYS A 234 1.73 0.12 -17.88
N LEU A 235 1.69 0.44 -16.60
CA LEU A 235 0.45 0.81 -15.91
C LEU A 235 -0.13 2.13 -16.38
N ASP A 236 0.72 3.13 -16.64
CA ASP A 236 0.27 4.40 -17.20
C ASP A 236 -0.30 4.21 -18.60
N GLU A 237 0.30 3.32 -19.42
CA GLU A 237 -0.23 2.94 -20.71
C GLU A 237 -1.56 2.17 -20.60
N GLU A 238 -1.66 1.19 -19.71
CA GLU A 238 -2.91 0.43 -19.48
C GLU A 238 -4.03 1.35 -18.98
N ARG A 239 -3.72 2.26 -18.07
CA ARG A 239 -4.66 3.27 -17.56
C ARG A 239 -5.10 4.23 -18.65
N ALA A 240 -4.20 4.64 -19.54
CA ALA A 240 -4.52 5.49 -20.69
C ALA A 240 -5.37 4.73 -21.74
N LYS A 241 -5.12 3.43 -21.93
CA LYS A 241 -5.84 2.54 -22.85
C LYS A 241 -7.18 2.06 -22.28
N TYR A 242 -7.45 2.24 -20.98
CA TYR A 242 -8.66 1.74 -20.34
C TYR A 242 -9.92 2.20 -21.07
N LEU A 243 -10.80 1.24 -21.38
CA LEU A 243 -12.05 1.53 -22.06
C LEU A 243 -13.05 2.15 -21.08
N TRP A 244 -13.06 3.49 -21.03
CA TRP A 244 -14.13 4.28 -20.39
C TRP A 244 -15.47 4.24 -21.15
N ARG A 245 -15.57 3.38 -22.18
CA ARG A 245 -16.76 3.25 -23.01
C ARG A 245 -17.78 2.41 -22.26
N CYS A 246 -18.96 2.98 -22.01
CA CYS A 246 -20.13 2.19 -21.66
C CYS A 246 -20.83 1.69 -22.93
N ASP A 247 -20.87 0.38 -23.11
CA ASP A 247 -21.58 -0.23 -24.24
C ASP A 247 -23.10 -0.06 -24.11
N LYS A 248 -23.60 -0.13 -22.87
CA LYS A 248 -25.00 0.09 -22.50
C LYS A 248 -25.15 1.43 -21.76
N PRO A 249 -25.27 2.59 -22.44
CA PRO A 249 -25.42 3.86 -21.74
C PRO A 249 -26.73 3.92 -20.94
N LEU A 250 -26.63 4.33 -19.68
CA LEU A 250 -27.77 4.47 -18.79
C LEU A 250 -28.33 5.90 -18.85
N PHE A 251 -29.66 6.02 -18.87
CA PHE A 251 -30.35 7.30 -18.98
C PHE A 251 -31.14 7.59 -17.70
N TYR A 252 -30.64 8.56 -16.93
CA TYR A 252 -31.24 8.98 -15.67
C TYR A 252 -32.54 9.79 -15.85
N SER A 253 -32.68 10.48 -17.00
CA SER A 253 -33.87 11.23 -17.39
C SER A 253 -33.81 11.62 -18.87
N ALA A 254 -34.95 11.95 -19.48
CA ALA A 254 -35.03 12.42 -20.87
C ALA A 254 -34.14 13.65 -21.13
N GLY A 255 -34.09 14.61 -20.19
CA GLY A 255 -33.26 15.81 -20.30
C GLY A 255 -31.75 15.57 -20.16
N LYS A 256 -31.33 14.49 -19.49
CA LYS A 256 -29.91 14.11 -19.37
C LYS A 256 -29.44 13.18 -20.49
N LYS A 257 -30.38 12.56 -21.23
CA LYS A 257 -30.09 11.67 -22.37
C LYS A 257 -29.16 12.32 -23.39
N SER A 258 -29.44 13.56 -23.78
CA SER A 258 -28.60 14.30 -24.73
C SER A 258 -27.18 14.55 -24.21
N LYS A 259 -27.03 14.87 -22.91
CA LYS A 259 -25.73 15.07 -22.27
C LYS A 259 -24.91 13.77 -22.22
N VAL A 260 -25.54 12.66 -21.85
CA VAL A 260 -24.89 11.33 -21.81
C VAL A 260 -24.46 10.89 -23.21
N LEU A 261 -25.31 11.04 -24.22
CA LEU A 261 -24.98 10.71 -25.60
C LEU A 261 -23.84 11.60 -26.15
N LYS A 262 -23.85 12.91 -25.88
CA LYS A 262 -22.75 13.82 -26.25
C LYS A 262 -21.43 13.42 -25.58
N ARG A 263 -21.45 13.12 -24.27
CA ARG A 263 -20.26 12.64 -23.54
C ARG A 263 -19.76 11.32 -24.12
N ARG A 264 -20.64 10.36 -24.40
CA ARG A 264 -20.28 9.10 -25.06
C ARG A 264 -19.62 9.36 -26.40
N GLN A 265 -20.19 10.24 -27.24
CA GLN A 265 -19.61 10.58 -28.53
C GLN A 265 -18.21 11.20 -28.36
N MET A 266 -18.03 12.10 -27.39
CA MET A 266 -16.73 12.68 -27.07
C MET A 266 -15.72 11.63 -26.61
N VAL A 267 -16.10 10.74 -25.69
CA VAL A 267 -15.24 9.64 -25.21
C VAL A 267 -14.83 8.73 -26.37
N VAL A 268 -15.78 8.33 -27.23
CA VAL A 268 -15.50 7.51 -28.42
C VAL A 268 -14.57 8.24 -29.38
N ASN A 269 -14.81 9.53 -29.64
CA ASN A 269 -13.95 10.32 -30.53
C ASN A 269 -12.53 10.45 -29.97
N LEU A 270 -12.39 10.75 -28.68
CA LEU A 270 -11.09 10.84 -28.00
C LEU A 270 -10.37 9.48 -28.02
N GLN A 271 -11.04 8.39 -27.68
CA GLN A 271 -10.46 7.05 -27.74
C GLN A 271 -10.02 6.66 -29.15
N ASN A 272 -10.81 7.00 -30.16
CA ASN A 272 -10.41 6.78 -31.56
C ASN A 272 -9.19 7.61 -31.96
N GLN A 273 -9.08 8.86 -31.47
CA GLN A 273 -7.90 9.70 -31.69
C GLN A 273 -6.68 9.16 -30.96
N PHE A 274 -6.82 8.78 -29.69
CA PHE A 274 -5.75 8.15 -28.90
C PHE A 274 -5.30 6.84 -29.53
N GLY A 275 -6.22 5.94 -29.92
CA GLY A 275 -5.88 4.68 -30.57
C GLY A 275 -5.17 4.84 -31.91
N LYS A 276 -5.48 5.90 -32.69
CA LYS A 276 -4.72 6.24 -33.89
C LYS A 276 -3.28 6.68 -33.58
N LEU A 277 -3.05 7.31 -32.43
CA LEU A 277 -1.73 7.78 -32.00
C LEU A 277 -0.92 6.70 -31.27
N SER A 278 -1.57 5.83 -30.48
CA SER A 278 -0.93 4.84 -29.61
C SER A 278 -0.81 3.44 -30.20
N GLY A 279 -1.33 3.21 -31.41
CA GLY A 279 -1.44 1.87 -32.02
C GLY A 279 -2.63 1.05 -31.51
N SER A 280 -2.79 -0.15 -32.06
CA SER A 280 -3.97 -1.03 -31.88
C SER A 280 -4.35 -1.25 -30.41
N LEU A 281 -5.62 -0.92 -30.08
CA LEU A 281 -6.29 -1.18 -28.80
C LEU A 281 -6.77 -2.64 -28.74
N ARG A 282 -5.85 -3.61 -28.66
CA ARG A 282 -6.26 -4.94 -28.21
C ARG A 282 -6.24 -4.95 -26.68
N PRO A 283 -7.35 -5.28 -26.01
CA PRO A 283 -7.31 -5.58 -24.58
C PRO A 283 -6.25 -6.66 -24.38
N ALA A 284 -5.24 -6.38 -23.55
CA ALA A 284 -4.36 -7.45 -23.09
C ALA A 284 -5.23 -8.49 -22.38
N GLU A 285 -4.89 -9.77 -22.54
CA GLU A 285 -5.52 -10.81 -21.73
C GLU A 285 -5.31 -10.46 -20.26
N ILE A 286 -6.37 -10.58 -19.46
CA ILE A 286 -6.28 -10.36 -18.01
C ILE A 286 -5.36 -11.46 -17.48
N PRO A 287 -4.16 -11.12 -16.96
CA PRO A 287 -3.22 -12.12 -16.45
C PRO A 287 -3.86 -12.83 -15.26
N ASN A 288 -3.41 -14.03 -14.90
CA ASN A 288 -3.92 -14.68 -13.69
C ASN A 288 -3.64 -13.83 -12.43
N PRO A 289 -4.54 -13.81 -11.45
CA PRO A 289 -4.35 -13.02 -10.25
C PRO A 289 -3.11 -13.52 -9.49
N SER A 290 -2.16 -12.63 -9.25
CA SER A 290 -0.95 -12.89 -8.48
C SER A 290 -0.89 -11.96 -7.27
N SER A 291 -0.38 -12.43 -6.14
CA SER A 291 -0.11 -11.57 -4.97
C SER A 291 1.20 -10.79 -5.07
N PHE A 292 2.04 -11.12 -6.05
CA PHE A 292 3.31 -10.44 -6.33
C PHE A 292 3.24 -9.70 -7.67
N GLN A 293 3.69 -8.44 -7.68
CA GLN A 293 3.82 -7.63 -8.89
C GLN A 293 5.15 -7.85 -9.62
N PHE A 294 6.22 -8.15 -8.86
CA PHE A 294 7.51 -8.49 -9.41
C PHE A 294 7.83 -9.96 -9.16
N SER A 295 8.32 -10.65 -10.20
CA SER A 295 8.82 -12.02 -10.10
C SER A 295 10.34 -12.03 -10.25
N TRP A 296 11.04 -12.40 -9.19
CA TRP A 296 12.49 -12.56 -9.18
C TRP A 296 12.77 -14.06 -9.05
N SER A 297 13.20 -14.73 -10.12
CA SER A 297 13.62 -16.13 -10.08
C SER A 297 15.14 -16.22 -9.98
N GLU A 298 15.65 -17.23 -9.27
CA GLU A 298 17.07 -17.59 -9.27
C GLU A 298 17.52 -18.07 -10.66
N GLU A 299 16.59 -18.58 -11.48
CA GLU A 299 16.81 -19.02 -12.86
C GLU A 299 16.99 -17.86 -13.86
N ASN A 300 16.73 -16.61 -13.45
CA ASN A 300 17.07 -15.45 -14.27
C ASN A 300 18.60 -15.32 -14.34
N THR A 301 19.17 -15.80 -15.44
CA THR A 301 20.61 -15.80 -15.76
C THR A 301 21.29 -14.42 -15.73
N ASP A 302 20.52 -13.34 -15.57
CA ASP A 302 20.99 -11.96 -15.61
C ASP A 302 21.60 -11.47 -14.26
N GLY A 303 21.60 -12.31 -13.21
CA GLY A 303 22.19 -11.95 -11.91
C GLY A 303 21.48 -10.78 -11.23
N SER A 304 20.17 -10.69 -11.44
CA SER A 304 19.28 -9.60 -11.00
C SER A 304 18.56 -9.91 -9.68
N CYS A 305 18.60 -11.14 -9.18
CA CYS A 305 18.02 -11.54 -7.90
C CYS A 305 19.00 -11.25 -6.76
N PHE A 306 18.52 -10.62 -5.68
CA PHE A 306 19.32 -10.34 -4.47
C PHE A 306 18.87 -11.17 -3.26
N HIS A 307 17.93 -12.09 -3.44
CA HIS A 307 17.62 -13.10 -2.44
C HIS A 307 18.88 -13.95 -2.18
N GLY A 308 19.16 -14.32 -0.93
CA GLY A 308 20.37 -15.03 -0.53
C GLY A 308 21.65 -14.19 -0.45
N HIS A 309 21.61 -12.89 -0.80
CA HIS A 309 22.76 -12.02 -0.60
C HIS A 309 23.01 -11.76 0.89
N SER A 310 24.28 -11.80 1.29
CA SER A 310 24.62 -11.69 2.71
C SER A 310 24.75 -10.24 3.19
N LEU A 311 24.28 -9.98 4.42
CA LEU A 311 24.41 -8.70 5.11
C LEU A 311 25.74 -8.58 5.88
N LYS A 312 26.65 -9.57 5.80
CA LYS A 312 27.98 -9.53 6.45
C LYS A 312 28.79 -8.26 6.16
N GLY A 313 28.60 -7.64 4.99
CA GLY A 313 29.22 -6.36 4.66
C GLY A 313 28.83 -5.22 5.59
N VAL A 314 27.59 -5.25 6.11
CA VAL A 314 26.93 -4.18 6.88
C VAL A 314 26.89 -4.51 8.37
N LEU A 315 27.10 -5.77 8.74
CA LEU A 315 27.05 -6.24 10.12
C LEU A 315 28.44 -6.37 10.74
N GLN A 316 28.52 -6.08 12.04
CA GLN A 316 29.67 -6.35 12.88
C GLN A 316 29.25 -7.24 14.05
N GLU A 317 30.05 -8.27 14.31
CA GLU A 317 29.87 -9.10 15.49
C GLU A 317 30.46 -8.39 16.72
N LYS A 318 29.62 -8.10 17.72
CA LYS A 318 30.04 -7.58 19.02
C LYS A 318 29.45 -8.47 20.10
N ARG A 319 30.33 -9.12 20.89
CA ARG A 319 29.95 -9.99 22.03
C ARG A 319 28.98 -11.12 21.63
N GLY A 320 29.21 -11.77 20.48
CA GLY A 320 28.36 -12.87 19.96
C GLY A 320 27.01 -12.43 19.40
N LEU A 321 26.73 -11.11 19.33
CA LEU A 321 25.55 -10.55 18.69
C LEU A 321 25.95 -9.77 17.44
N LEU A 322 25.29 -10.06 16.32
CA LEU A 322 25.38 -9.25 15.11
C LEU A 322 24.68 -7.91 15.33
N THR A 323 25.45 -6.84 15.17
CA THR A 323 25.01 -5.44 15.27
C THR A 323 25.27 -4.72 13.94
N ALA A 324 24.48 -3.70 13.62
CA ALA A 324 24.77 -2.84 12.48
C ALA A 324 26.14 -2.16 12.67
N LYS A 325 26.95 -2.08 11.62
CA LYS A 325 28.19 -1.28 11.63
C LYS A 325 27.93 0.20 11.82
N ASN A 326 26.76 0.66 11.38
CA ASN A 326 26.33 2.04 11.48
C ASN A 326 26.09 2.44 12.95
N PRO A 327 26.81 3.46 13.48
CA PRO A 327 26.56 3.99 14.82
C PRO A 327 25.38 4.97 14.88
N ASP A 328 24.97 5.54 13.73
CA ASP A 328 24.09 6.69 13.65
C ASP A 328 22.71 6.35 13.08
N TYR A 329 21.72 7.20 13.37
CA TYR A 329 20.38 7.10 12.82
C TYR A 329 19.76 8.48 12.76
N TRP A 330 19.25 8.88 11.59
CA TRP A 330 18.50 10.12 11.44
C TRP A 330 16.99 9.86 11.58
N LEU A 331 16.32 10.68 12.38
CA LEU A 331 14.87 10.61 12.57
C LEU A 331 14.15 11.42 11.50
N CYS A 332 13.03 10.88 11.01
CA CYS A 332 12.18 11.56 10.03
C CYS A 332 11.49 12.80 10.59
N THR A 333 11.18 12.81 11.89
CA THR A 333 10.71 13.99 12.62
C THR A 333 11.15 13.92 14.08
N LEU A 334 11.38 15.08 14.70
CA LEU A 334 11.68 15.21 16.14
C LEU A 334 10.41 15.37 17.00
N LYS A 335 9.27 15.72 16.39
CA LYS A 335 7.98 15.90 17.08
C LYS A 335 6.83 15.39 16.21
N LEU A 336 6.05 14.47 16.75
CA LEU A 336 4.76 14.13 16.13
C LEU A 336 3.76 15.27 16.35
N CYS A 337 2.95 15.52 15.34
CA CYS A 337 1.82 16.43 15.39
C CYS A 337 0.56 15.66 15.83
N ASN A 338 -0.37 16.36 16.46
CA ASN A 338 -1.68 15.77 16.77
C ASN A 338 -2.49 15.66 15.47
N GLU A 339 -2.66 14.44 14.96
CA GLU A 339 -3.44 14.14 13.75
C GLU A 339 -4.83 14.81 13.75
N GLN A 340 -5.48 14.97 14.91
CA GLN A 340 -6.80 15.61 14.99
C GLN A 340 -6.77 17.13 14.73
N LEU A 341 -5.61 17.78 14.93
CA LEU A 341 -5.45 19.23 14.75
C LEU A 341 -4.83 19.58 13.39
N CYS A 342 -3.93 18.75 12.86
CA CYS A 342 -3.15 19.07 11.65
C CYS A 342 -3.34 18.10 10.49
N GLY A 343 -4.08 17.00 10.66
CA GLY A 343 -4.35 16.03 9.60
C GLY A 343 -3.16 15.14 9.20
N HIS A 344 -1.99 15.33 9.81
CA HIS A 344 -0.77 14.57 9.57
C HIS A 344 -0.07 14.22 10.89
N LEU A 345 0.61 13.07 10.93
CA LEU A 345 1.35 12.64 12.11
C LEU A 345 2.68 13.40 12.26
N ALA A 346 3.26 13.89 11.15
CA ALA A 346 4.50 14.65 11.15
C ALA A 346 4.45 15.84 10.20
N HIS A 347 5.16 16.92 10.52
CA HIS A 347 5.42 18.00 9.57
C HIS A 347 6.74 17.73 8.85
N TYR A 348 6.65 17.49 7.55
CA TYR A 348 7.80 17.25 6.69
C TYR A 348 7.60 17.94 5.33
N ARG A 349 8.71 18.14 4.61
CA ARG A 349 8.69 18.45 3.19
C ARG A 349 9.37 17.31 2.46
N GLU A 350 8.69 16.71 1.50
CA GLU A 350 9.23 15.57 0.74
C GLU A 350 10.55 15.92 0.03
N LEU A 351 10.76 17.19 -0.31
CA LEU A 351 11.99 17.69 -0.92
C LEU A 351 13.22 17.62 0.00
N ASP A 352 13.01 17.53 1.32
CA ASP A 352 14.09 17.50 2.30
C ASP A 352 14.63 16.07 2.53
N PHE A 353 14.00 15.06 1.90
CA PHE A 353 14.39 13.67 2.06
C PHE A 353 15.60 13.29 1.19
N PRO A 354 16.52 12.45 1.71
CA PRO A 354 17.53 11.79 0.89
C PRO A 354 16.88 11.04 -0.28
N GLN A 355 17.52 11.06 -1.44
CA GLN A 355 17.05 10.42 -2.67
C GLN A 355 16.88 8.91 -2.52
N SER A 356 17.79 8.23 -1.82
CA SER A 356 17.68 6.80 -1.51
C SER A 356 16.45 6.51 -0.65
N TYR A 357 16.19 7.32 0.39
CA TYR A 357 15.00 7.16 1.22
C TYR A 357 13.71 7.41 0.41
N HIS A 358 13.67 8.50 -0.36
CA HIS A 358 12.54 8.82 -1.22
C HIS A 358 12.29 7.73 -2.27
N PHE A 359 13.35 7.14 -2.85
CA PHE A 359 13.23 6.02 -3.77
C PHE A 359 12.60 4.79 -3.10
N VAL A 360 13.05 4.43 -1.89
CA VAL A 360 12.49 3.30 -1.14
C VAL A 360 11.00 3.55 -0.83
N LEU A 361 10.64 4.76 -0.40
CA LEU A 361 9.22 5.11 -0.18
C LEU A 361 8.41 4.99 -1.47
N ARG A 362 8.94 5.47 -2.61
CA ARG A 362 8.28 5.39 -3.92
C ARG A 362 8.10 3.95 -4.39
N LEU A 363 9.10 3.09 -4.17
CA LEU A 363 9.02 1.67 -4.49
C LEU A 363 7.84 1.02 -3.76
N PHE A 364 7.76 1.17 -2.43
CA PHE A 364 6.68 0.55 -1.69
C PHE A 364 5.33 1.25 -1.89
N SER A 365 5.32 2.55 -2.12
CA SER A 365 4.12 3.30 -2.54
C SER A 365 3.54 2.72 -3.83
N PHE A 366 4.41 2.40 -4.80
CA PHE A 366 4.02 1.73 -6.02
C PHE A 366 3.43 0.33 -5.76
N LEU A 367 4.12 -0.48 -4.95
CA LEU A 367 3.65 -1.83 -4.60
C LEU A 367 2.28 -1.81 -3.92
N LEU A 368 2.07 -0.88 -2.98
CA LEU A 368 0.84 -0.79 -2.20
C LEU A 368 -0.27 0.02 -2.88
N ARG A 369 0.03 0.76 -3.96
CA ARG A 369 -0.89 1.71 -4.63
C ARG A 369 -1.40 2.83 -3.71
N ILE A 370 -0.56 3.29 -2.80
CA ILE A 370 -0.86 4.38 -1.85
C ILE A 370 0.13 5.53 -2.02
N GLN A 371 -0.17 6.70 -1.44
CA GLN A 371 0.79 7.81 -1.44
C GLN A 371 1.99 7.52 -0.52
N PRO A 372 3.21 7.97 -0.87
CA PRO A 372 4.40 7.81 -0.04
C PRO A 372 4.25 8.38 1.38
N SER A 373 3.43 9.42 1.53
CA SER A 373 3.09 10.07 2.80
C SER A 373 2.56 9.09 3.85
N TYR A 374 1.67 8.18 3.47
CA TYR A 374 1.09 7.20 4.41
C TYR A 374 2.15 6.23 4.96
N ILE A 375 3.12 5.85 4.12
CA ILE A 375 4.24 5.00 4.55
C ILE A 375 5.17 5.79 5.46
N HIS A 376 5.47 7.03 5.11
CA HIS A 376 6.31 7.92 5.91
C HIS A 376 5.73 8.19 7.30
N ASP A 377 4.42 8.46 7.40
CA ASP A 377 3.74 8.66 8.68
C ASP A 377 3.86 7.41 9.56
N GLU A 378 3.70 6.21 8.99
CA GLU A 378 3.86 4.96 9.74
C GLU A 378 5.33 4.70 10.14
N VAL A 379 6.30 5.08 9.30
CA VAL A 379 7.73 5.06 9.65
C VAL A 379 7.99 5.96 10.85
N CYS A 380 7.46 7.18 10.87
CA CYS A 380 7.59 8.09 12.01
C CYS A 380 7.01 7.50 13.30
N ALA A 381 5.85 6.83 13.23
CA ALA A 381 5.22 6.17 14.38
C ALA A 381 6.10 5.03 14.93
N ILE A 382 6.72 4.23 14.06
CA ILE A 382 7.64 3.16 14.45
C ILE A 382 8.92 3.75 15.08
N GLU A 383 9.50 4.77 14.45
CA GLU A 383 10.71 5.46 14.94
C GLU A 383 10.49 6.05 16.33
N GLU A 384 9.34 6.70 16.56
CA GLU A 384 8.99 7.21 17.87
C GLU A 384 9.01 6.07 18.90
N LYS A 385 8.29 4.96 18.66
CA LYS A 385 8.30 3.82 19.60
C LYS A 385 9.70 3.23 19.82
N LEU A 386 10.53 3.21 18.78
CA LEU A 386 11.86 2.61 18.81
C LEU A 386 12.88 3.48 19.57
N PHE A 387 12.80 4.81 19.45
CA PHE A 387 13.80 5.75 19.95
C PHE A 387 13.35 6.67 21.09
N HIS A 388 12.04 6.83 21.35
CA HIS A 388 11.51 7.74 22.38
C HIS A 388 11.97 7.38 23.80
N LYS A 389 12.23 6.09 24.10
CA LYS A 389 12.86 5.67 25.38
C LYS A 389 14.30 6.19 25.57
N LYS A 390 15.03 6.50 24.48
CA LYS A 390 16.40 7.04 24.54
C LYS A 390 16.44 8.57 24.64
N LEU A 391 15.46 9.27 24.09
CA LEU A 391 15.44 10.74 24.03
C LEU A 391 15.09 11.40 25.38
N HIS A 392 14.30 10.75 26.23
CA HIS A 392 14.00 11.24 27.59
C HIS A 392 15.06 10.88 28.66
N ASN A 393 16.00 9.99 28.33
CA ASN A 393 17.09 9.58 29.23
C ASN A 393 18.40 10.37 28.98
N LYS A 394 18.31 11.69 28.76
CA LYS A 394 19.50 12.54 28.96
C LYS A 394 19.71 12.73 30.47
N PRO A 395 20.91 12.49 31.01
CA PRO A 395 21.17 12.73 32.43
C PRO A 395 20.97 14.22 32.71
N LYS A 396 20.24 14.53 33.78
CA LYS A 396 20.19 15.89 34.33
C LYS A 396 21.63 16.33 34.54
N HIS A 397 22.09 17.30 33.75
CA HIS A 397 23.37 17.93 34.01
C HIS A 397 23.24 18.60 35.39
N ASN A 398 23.97 18.08 36.38
CA ASN A 398 24.18 18.76 37.66
C ASN A 398 24.88 20.09 37.36
N THR A 399 24.11 21.18 37.33
CA THR A 399 24.65 22.53 37.45
C THR A 399 25.05 22.76 38.90
N HIS A 400 26.26 22.30 39.25
CA HIS A 400 27.00 22.92 40.34
C HIS A 400 27.41 24.32 39.86
N ILE A 401 26.63 25.34 40.24
CA ILE A 401 27.10 26.71 40.22
C ILE A 401 27.79 26.95 41.56
N ARG A 402 29.14 26.94 41.53
CA ARG A 402 29.95 27.69 42.50
C ARG A 402 29.71 29.17 42.27
N LYS A 403 29.17 29.86 43.26
CA LYS A 403 29.73 31.11 43.81
C LYS A 403 29.25 31.27 45.23
#